data_AF-A0A2I1XBH0-F1
#
_entry.id   AF-A0A2I1XBH0-F1
#
_cell.length_a   1.000
_cell.length_b   1.000
_cell.length_c   1.000
_cell.angle_alpha   90.00
_cell.angle_beta   90.00
_cell.angle_gamma   90.00
#
_symmetry.space_group_name_H-M   'P 1'
#
loop_
_entity.id
_entity.type
_entity.pdbx_description
1 polymer ?
#
loop_
_entity_poly.entity_id
_entity_poly.type
_entity_poly.pdbx_seq_one_letter_code
_entity_poly.pdbx_strand_id
1 'polypeptide(L)'
;MEDNNSWLKKAIAQGFMMLAALNLKGRPASADLTAVAELWLGILSGRSWQPEHDGIRIQAAFMAIAASSSEWPNPADLIKHLPPPEIRMVPKLEKKHRPTEYGKAQAAKLKQTLSLLESSPCMNRDWIHGPRHRSVDECKRINAERQKGK
;
A
#
# COMPACT_ATOMS: atom_id res chain seq x y z
N MET A 1 -11.17 9.55 16.60
CA MET A 1 -10.71 8.33 15.87
C MET A 1 -11.12 7.05 16.63
N GLU A 2 -12.23 7.05 17.37
CA GLU A 2 -12.57 5.95 18.30
C GLU A 2 -13.53 4.90 17.70
N ASP A 3 -14.15 5.16 16.55
CA ASP A 3 -15.18 4.27 16.02
C ASP A 3 -14.65 3.13 15.13
N ASN A 4 -13.47 3.28 14.53
CA ASN A 4 -12.96 2.32 13.53
C ASN A 4 -12.50 0.99 14.13
N ASN A 5 -12.18 0.92 15.42
CA ASN A 5 -11.75 -0.32 16.07
C ASN A 5 -12.89 -1.08 16.76
N SER A 6 -14.08 -0.47 16.87
CA SER A 6 -15.23 -1.07 17.58
C SER A 6 -15.69 -2.38 16.92
N TRP A 7 -15.72 -2.45 15.58
CA TRP A 7 -16.11 -3.65 14.87
C TRP A 7 -15.06 -4.77 14.98
N LEU A 8 -13.77 -4.43 14.91
CA LEU A 8 -12.69 -5.42 15.00
C LEU A 8 -12.65 -6.05 16.39
N LYS A 9 -12.81 -5.23 17.44
CA LYS A 9 -12.95 -5.72 18.82
C LYS A 9 -14.10 -6.71 18.96
N LYS A 10 -15.26 -6.42 18.36
CA LYS A 10 -16.43 -7.33 18.38
C LYS A 10 -16.13 -8.63 17.63
N ALA A 11 -15.50 -8.57 16.46
CA ALA A 11 -15.14 -9.75 15.67
C ALA A 11 -14.17 -10.67 16.43
N ILE A 12 -13.14 -10.09 17.08
CA ILE A 12 -12.19 -10.84 17.91
C ILE A 12 -12.89 -11.48 19.11
N ALA A 13 -13.74 -10.72 19.82
CA ALA A 13 -14.48 -11.24 20.97
C ALA A 13 -15.39 -12.44 20.59
N GLN A 14 -16.08 -12.36 19.44
CA GLN A 14 -16.89 -13.47 18.93
C GLN A 14 -16.04 -14.71 18.61
N GLY A 15 -14.90 -14.53 17.93
CA GLY A 15 -13.97 -15.62 17.65
C GLY A 15 -13.41 -16.27 18.92
N PHE A 16 -13.07 -15.45 19.92
CA PHE A 16 -12.56 -15.92 21.21
C PHE A 16 -13.60 -16.73 21.99
N MET A 17 -14.85 -16.28 22.04
CA MET A 17 -15.93 -17.06 22.68
C MET A 17 -16.10 -18.43 22.02
N MET A 18 -16.04 -18.48 20.69
CA MET A 18 -16.13 -19.73 19.94
C MET A 18 -14.95 -20.67 20.24
N LEU A 19 -13.71 -20.18 20.19
CA LEU A 19 -12.54 -20.99 20.52
C LEU A 19 -12.54 -21.44 21.98
N ALA A 20 -13.01 -20.58 22.90
CA ALA A 20 -13.09 -20.89 24.30
C ALA A 20 -14.02 -22.07 24.57
N ALA A 21 -15.09 -22.25 23.77
CA ALA A 21 -15.99 -23.39 23.90
C ALA A 21 -15.32 -24.75 23.58
N LEU A 22 -14.22 -24.78 22.82
CA LEU A 22 -13.59 -26.01 22.31
C LEU A 22 -12.55 -26.64 23.24
N ASN A 23 -12.31 -26.09 24.44
CA ASN A 23 -11.35 -26.61 25.43
C ASN A 23 -9.98 -26.99 24.83
N LEU A 24 -9.47 -26.16 23.91
CA LEU A 24 -8.20 -26.38 23.23
C LEU A 24 -7.01 -26.42 24.20
N LYS A 25 -5.96 -27.17 23.86
CA LYS A 25 -4.73 -27.22 24.66
C LYS A 25 -4.06 -25.85 24.69
N GLY A 26 -3.64 -25.40 25.87
CA GLY A 26 -3.02 -24.08 26.04
C GLY A 26 -4.01 -22.91 26.06
N ARG A 27 -5.32 -23.18 26.20
CA ARG A 27 -6.33 -22.13 26.38
C ARG A 27 -6.02 -21.27 27.61
N PRO A 28 -6.06 -19.92 27.51
CA PRO A 28 -6.00 -19.04 28.66
C PRO A 28 -7.12 -19.30 29.68
N ALA A 29 -6.91 -18.91 30.94
CA ALA A 29 -7.98 -18.96 31.92
C ALA A 29 -9.12 -18.00 31.53
N SER A 30 -10.35 -18.33 31.92
CA SER A 30 -11.53 -17.52 31.54
C SER A 30 -11.42 -16.07 32.02
N ALA A 31 -10.77 -15.84 33.16
CA ALA A 31 -10.54 -14.50 33.71
C ALA A 31 -9.58 -13.67 32.83
N ASP A 32 -8.65 -14.33 32.14
CA ASP A 32 -7.60 -13.69 31.34
C ASP A 32 -7.98 -13.53 29.86
N LEU A 33 -9.05 -14.18 29.39
CA LEU A 33 -9.47 -14.14 27.98
C LEU A 33 -9.66 -12.71 27.47
N THR A 34 -10.21 -11.83 28.29
CA THR A 34 -10.43 -10.42 27.94
C THR A 34 -9.11 -9.69 27.70
N ALA A 35 -8.13 -9.89 28.58
CA ALA A 35 -6.80 -9.29 28.44
C ALA A 35 -6.07 -9.81 27.19
N VAL A 36 -6.18 -11.12 26.91
CA VAL A 36 -5.59 -11.71 25.70
C VAL A 36 -6.28 -11.17 24.44
N ALA A 37 -7.60 -10.98 24.45
CA ALA A 37 -8.33 -10.40 23.32
C ALA A 37 -7.92 -8.93 23.05
N GLU A 38 -7.66 -8.16 24.11
CA GLU A 38 -7.14 -6.78 23.98
C GLU A 38 -5.72 -6.74 23.41
N LEU A 39 -4.85 -7.67 23.83
CA LEU A 39 -3.52 -7.83 23.23
C LEU A 39 -3.62 -8.14 21.74
N TRP A 40 -4.52 -9.06 21.35
CA TRP A 40 -4.77 -9.38 19.94
C TRP A 40 -5.29 -8.18 19.16
N LEU A 41 -6.20 -7.40 19.72
CA LEU A 41 -6.68 -6.17 19.10
C LEU A 41 -5.52 -5.21 18.85
N GLY A 42 -4.64 -4.98 19.82
CA GLY A 42 -3.46 -4.13 19.66
C GLY A 42 -2.54 -4.60 18.53
N ILE A 43 -2.27 -5.90 18.45
CA ILE A 43 -1.43 -6.50 17.40
C ILE A 43 -2.09 -6.37 16.02
N LEU A 44 -3.39 -6.70 15.92
CA LEU A 44 -4.12 -6.71 14.65
C LEU A 44 -4.45 -5.31 14.15
N SER A 45 -4.64 -4.33 15.04
CA SER A 45 -4.86 -2.92 14.68
C SER A 45 -3.68 -2.28 13.94
N GLY A 46 -2.49 -2.89 13.96
CA GLY A 46 -1.35 -2.45 13.14
C GLY A 46 -1.52 -2.64 11.63
N ARG A 47 -2.63 -3.26 11.18
CA ARG A 47 -2.95 -3.49 9.76
C ARG A 47 -4.12 -2.65 9.30
N SER A 48 -4.14 -2.34 8.01
CA SER A 48 -5.29 -1.71 7.36
C SER A 48 -6.37 -2.74 7.11
N TRP A 49 -7.49 -2.58 7.81
CA TRP A 49 -8.69 -3.42 7.66
C TRP A 49 -9.81 -2.64 6.97
N GLN A 50 -10.64 -3.36 6.24
CA GLN A 50 -11.85 -2.87 5.58
C GLN A 50 -13.07 -3.53 6.27
N PRO A 51 -13.82 -2.80 7.12
CA PRO A 51 -14.91 -3.36 7.92
C PRO A 51 -15.92 -4.18 7.12
N GLU A 52 -16.22 -3.73 5.89
CA GLU A 52 -17.24 -4.30 5.00
C GLU A 52 -16.88 -5.70 4.50
N HIS A 53 -15.58 -5.99 4.36
CA HIS A 53 -15.09 -7.24 3.79
C HIS A 53 -14.40 -8.11 4.85
N ASP A 54 -13.66 -7.51 5.77
CA ASP A 54 -12.77 -8.23 6.66
C ASP A 54 -13.49 -8.82 7.88
N GLY A 55 -14.66 -8.30 8.26
CA GLY A 55 -15.46 -8.89 9.34
C GLY A 55 -15.80 -10.36 9.08
N ILE A 56 -16.33 -10.66 7.89
CA ILE A 56 -16.69 -12.03 7.48
C ILE A 56 -15.44 -12.89 7.35
N ARG A 57 -14.33 -12.34 6.83
CA ARG A 57 -13.07 -13.07 6.65
C ARG A 57 -12.45 -13.46 7.98
N ILE A 58 -12.46 -12.57 8.97
CA ILE A 58 -11.96 -12.85 10.32
C ILE A 58 -12.79 -13.94 10.99
N GLN A 59 -14.12 -13.86 10.90
CA GLN A 59 -15.01 -14.89 11.44
C GLN A 59 -14.73 -16.26 10.78
N ALA A 60 -14.61 -16.30 9.45
CA ALA A 60 -14.27 -17.51 8.72
C ALA A 60 -12.90 -18.08 9.11
N ALA A 61 -11.90 -17.22 9.35
CA ALA A 61 -10.58 -17.64 9.81
C ALA A 61 -10.65 -18.30 11.20
N PHE A 62 -11.39 -17.70 12.15
CA PHE A 62 -11.62 -18.30 13.46
C PHE A 62 -12.34 -19.65 13.36
N MET A 63 -13.33 -19.79 12.47
CA MET A 63 -14.02 -21.06 12.23
C MET A 63 -13.08 -22.12 11.64
N ALA A 64 -12.22 -21.74 10.70
CA ALA A 64 -11.23 -22.64 10.12
C ALA A 64 -10.23 -23.13 11.17
N ILE A 65 -9.76 -22.25 12.05
CA ILE A 65 -8.89 -22.62 13.18
C ILE A 65 -9.62 -23.55 14.15
N ALA A 66 -10.84 -23.21 14.53
CA ALA A 66 -11.68 -24.03 15.41
C ALA A 66 -11.88 -25.45 14.87
N ALA A 67 -11.98 -25.60 13.55
CA ALA A 67 -12.16 -26.90 12.89
C ALA A 67 -10.87 -27.72 12.74
N SER A 68 -9.69 -27.07 12.74
CA SER A 68 -8.42 -27.72 12.36
C SER A 68 -7.35 -27.76 13.45
N SER A 69 -7.40 -26.84 14.42
CA SER A 69 -6.38 -26.72 15.47
C SER A 69 -6.74 -27.51 16.72
N SER A 70 -5.75 -28.20 17.28
CA SER A 70 -5.83 -28.86 18.59
C SER A 70 -5.28 -27.98 19.73
N GLU A 71 -4.56 -26.91 19.40
CA GLU A 71 -3.94 -25.98 20.34
C GLU A 71 -4.53 -24.57 20.19
N TRP A 72 -4.43 -23.78 21.27
CA TRP A 72 -4.88 -22.40 21.26
C TRP A 72 -4.04 -21.57 20.27
N PRO A 73 -4.67 -20.87 19.31
CA PRO A 73 -3.96 -20.19 18.24
C PRO A 73 -3.22 -18.95 18.74
N ASN A 74 -2.27 -18.45 17.94
CA ASN A 74 -1.68 -17.12 18.09
C ASN A 74 -2.24 -16.15 17.02
N PRO A 75 -2.00 -14.82 17.12
CA PRO A 75 -2.49 -13.86 16.12
C PRO A 75 -1.98 -14.12 14.70
N ALA A 76 -0.77 -14.68 14.56
CA ALA A 76 -0.20 -15.00 13.26
C ALA A 76 -0.94 -16.18 12.59
N ASP A 77 -1.47 -17.11 13.37
CA ASP A 77 -2.27 -18.22 12.85
C ASP A 77 -3.61 -17.71 12.33
N LEU A 78 -4.26 -16.77 13.01
CA LEU A 78 -5.44 -16.06 12.46
C LEU A 78 -5.14 -15.47 11.08
N ILE A 79 -3.98 -14.85 10.92
CA ILE A 79 -3.56 -14.24 9.66
C ILE A 79 -3.36 -15.28 8.56
N LYS A 80 -2.75 -16.43 8.89
CA LYS A 80 -2.54 -17.53 7.92
C LYS A 80 -3.86 -18.14 7.47
N HIS A 81 -4.86 -18.19 8.36
CA HIS A 81 -6.17 -18.77 8.09
C HIS A 81 -7.18 -17.77 7.49
N LEU A 82 -6.78 -16.51 7.25
CA LEU A 82 -7.64 -15.55 6.55
C LEU A 82 -7.91 -16.03 5.13
N PRO A 83 -9.19 -16.22 4.74
CA PRO A 83 -9.51 -16.49 3.35
C PRO A 83 -9.06 -15.31 2.48
N PRO A 84 -8.67 -15.54 1.22
CA PRO A 84 -8.28 -14.46 0.31
C PRO A 84 -9.44 -13.46 0.20
N PRO A 85 -9.14 -12.15 0.03
CA PRO A 85 -10.19 -11.16 -0.17
C PRO A 85 -10.98 -11.52 -1.43
N GLU A 86 -12.29 -11.30 -1.39
CA GLU A 86 -13.13 -11.51 -2.57
C GLU A 86 -12.74 -10.48 -3.64
N ILE A 87 -11.97 -10.92 -4.63
CA ILE A 87 -11.59 -10.07 -5.75
C ILE A 87 -12.82 -9.97 -6.65
N ARG A 88 -13.57 -8.86 -6.51
CA ARG A 88 -14.57 -8.50 -7.51
C ARG A 88 -13.83 -8.19 -8.81
N MET A 89 -13.87 -9.13 -9.75
CA MET A 89 -13.39 -8.88 -11.10
C MET A 89 -14.24 -7.76 -11.69
N VAL A 90 -13.65 -6.57 -11.78
CA VAL A 90 -14.28 -5.46 -12.48
C VAL A 90 -14.43 -5.91 -13.94
N PRO A 91 -15.63 -5.79 -14.55
CA PRO A 91 -15.80 -6.15 -15.95
C PRO A 91 -14.72 -5.48 -16.78
N LYS A 92 -13.96 -6.27 -17.53
CA LYS A 92 -12.99 -5.73 -18.47
C LYS A 92 -13.78 -4.82 -19.41
N LEU A 93 -13.46 -3.53 -19.41
CA LEU A 93 -14.07 -2.60 -20.36
C LEU A 93 -13.77 -3.13 -21.76
N GLU A 94 -14.78 -3.68 -22.45
CA GLU A 94 -14.63 -4.25 -23.79
C GLU A 94 -14.05 -3.22 -24.75
N LYS A 95 -14.49 -1.97 -24.58
CA LYS A 95 -14.05 -0.83 -25.36
C LYS A 95 -12.98 -0.08 -24.58
N LYS A 96 -11.72 -0.24 -25.00
CA LYS A 96 -10.63 0.65 -24.58
C LYS A 96 -11.01 2.10 -24.94
N HIS A 97 -10.66 3.04 -24.07
CA HIS A 97 -10.88 4.47 -24.33
C HIS A 97 -10.24 4.86 -25.68
N ARG A 98 -11.04 5.43 -26.58
CA ARG A 98 -10.58 6.03 -27.83
C ARG A 98 -10.70 7.55 -27.68
N PRO A 99 -9.60 8.32 -27.85
CA PRO A 99 -9.66 9.77 -27.76
C PRO A 99 -10.64 10.35 -28.79
N THR A 100 -11.63 11.10 -28.31
CA THR A 100 -12.56 11.87 -29.14
C THR A 100 -11.80 12.95 -29.93
N GLU A 101 -12.35 13.44 -31.05
CA GLU A 101 -11.77 14.56 -31.81
C GLU A 101 -11.49 15.80 -30.92
N TYR A 102 -12.42 16.14 -30.02
CA TYR A 102 -12.20 17.17 -29.00
C TYR A 102 -11.01 16.85 -28.08
N GLY A 103 -10.88 15.59 -27.65
CA GLY A 103 -9.77 15.13 -26.83
C GLY A 103 -8.43 15.22 -27.54
N LYS A 104 -8.38 14.90 -28.83
CA LYS A 104 -7.18 15.09 -29.68
C LYS A 104 -6.83 16.57 -29.80
N ALA A 105 -7.82 17.44 -30.02
CA ALA A 105 -7.60 18.88 -30.11
C ALA A 105 -7.08 19.46 -28.80
N GLN A 106 -7.60 19.03 -27.65
CA GLN A 106 -7.06 19.48 -26.36
C GLN A 106 -5.68 18.92 -26.05
N ALA A 107 -5.41 17.67 -26.41
CA ALA A 107 -4.07 17.11 -26.29
C ALA A 107 -3.06 17.88 -27.16
N ALA A 108 -3.46 18.31 -28.36
CA ALA A 108 -2.63 19.14 -29.24
C ALA A 108 -2.35 20.52 -28.62
N LYS A 109 -3.38 21.19 -28.08
CA LYS A 109 -3.22 22.46 -27.35
C LYS A 109 -2.30 22.31 -26.13
N LEU A 110 -2.49 21.25 -25.34
CA LEU A 110 -1.63 20.94 -24.19
C LEU A 110 -0.17 20.73 -24.60
N LYS A 111 0.08 20.04 -25.73
CA LYS A 111 1.44 19.88 -26.27
C LYS A 111 2.07 21.21 -26.66
N GLN A 112 1.32 22.08 -27.33
CA GLN A 112 1.80 23.42 -27.68
C GLN A 112 2.13 24.25 -26.42
N THR A 113 1.25 24.24 -25.41
CA THR A 113 1.53 24.93 -24.15
C THR A 113 2.73 24.36 -23.42
N LEU A 114 2.90 23.03 -23.43
CA LEU A 114 4.06 22.38 -22.82
C LEU A 114 5.36 22.73 -23.54
N SER A 115 5.37 22.83 -24.87
CA SER A 115 6.56 23.27 -25.61
C SER A 115 7.00 24.70 -25.30
N LEU A 116 6.04 25.59 -24.99
CA LEU A 116 6.34 26.95 -24.54
C LEU A 116 6.90 26.98 -23.12
N LEU A 117 6.43 26.07 -22.26
CA LEU A 117 6.96 25.91 -20.91
C LEU A 117 8.38 25.35 -20.93
N GLU A 118 8.70 24.45 -21.86
CA GLU A 118 10.04 23.88 -22.00
C GLU A 118 11.11 24.94 -22.33
N SER A 119 10.75 25.97 -23.09
CA SER A 119 11.63 27.13 -23.37
C SER A 119 11.57 28.23 -22.32
N SER A 120 10.74 28.09 -21.27
CA SER A 120 10.61 29.11 -20.24
C SER A 120 11.84 29.15 -19.33
N PRO A 121 12.26 30.35 -18.84
CA PRO A 121 13.47 30.50 -18.03
C PRO A 121 13.48 29.59 -16.80
N CYS A 122 12.33 29.33 -16.17
CA CYS A 122 12.22 28.45 -15.01
C CYS A 122 12.48 26.97 -15.31
N MET A 123 12.32 26.52 -16.57
CA MET A 123 12.62 25.16 -17.02
C MET A 123 14.05 25.01 -17.54
N ASN A 124 14.79 26.10 -17.72
CA ASN A 124 16.18 26.06 -18.11
C ASN A 124 17.03 25.45 -16.96
N ARG A 125 17.41 24.19 -17.06
CA ARG A 125 18.16 23.52 -15.98
C ARG A 125 19.53 24.16 -15.71
N ASP A 126 20.01 25.01 -16.61
CA ASP A 126 21.26 25.74 -16.49
C ASP A 126 21.19 26.93 -15.51
N TRP A 127 20.00 27.45 -15.15
CA TRP A 127 19.90 28.57 -14.18
C TRP A 127 20.04 28.11 -12.72
N ILE A 128 19.58 26.89 -12.39
CA ILE A 128 19.77 26.29 -11.06
C ILE A 128 21.15 25.64 -10.95
N HIS A 129 21.61 24.99 -12.02
CA HIS A 129 22.93 24.36 -12.08
C HIS A 129 23.67 25.08 -13.19
N GLY A 130 24.52 26.06 -12.86
CA GLY A 130 25.29 26.85 -13.84
C GLY A 130 25.93 25.98 -14.95
N PRO A 131 26.31 26.59 -16.10
CA PRO A 131 26.66 25.85 -17.32
C PRO A 131 27.53 24.64 -16.99
N ARG A 132 27.07 23.45 -17.40
CA ARG A 132 27.80 22.19 -17.18
C ARG A 132 29.29 22.43 -17.37
N HIS A 133 30.10 22.03 -16.39
CA HIS A 133 31.56 22.14 -16.42
C HIS A 133 32.11 21.98 -17.85
N ARG A 134 33.02 22.88 -18.25
CA ARG A 134 33.64 22.93 -19.59
C ARG A 134 33.79 21.53 -20.18
N SER A 135 33.33 21.34 -21.41
CA SER A 135 33.42 20.03 -22.08
C SER A 135 34.88 19.55 -22.10
N VAL A 136 35.09 18.23 -22.09
CA VAL A 136 36.46 17.66 -22.08
C VAL A 136 37.29 18.19 -23.27
N ASP A 137 36.66 18.38 -24.42
CA ASP A 137 37.33 18.92 -25.62
C ASP A 137 37.69 20.40 -25.48
N GLU A 138 36.84 21.19 -24.81
CA GLU A 138 37.13 22.58 -24.46
C GLU A 138 38.32 22.67 -23.49
N CYS A 139 38.36 21.82 -22.45
CA CYS A 139 39.49 21.72 -21.53
C CYS A 139 40.80 21.31 -22.23
N LYS A 140 40.75 20.38 -23.18
CA LYS A 140 41.91 19.98 -23.99
C LYS A 140 42.44 21.14 -24.85
N ARG A 141 41.57 21.91 -25.50
CA ARG A 141 41.97 23.09 -26.29
C ARG A 141 42.67 24.14 -25.43
N ILE A 142 42.08 24.49 -24.28
CA ILE A 142 42.67 25.48 -23.35
C ILE A 142 44.04 25.03 -22.86
N ASN A 143 44.22 23.74 -22.56
CA ASN A 143 45.53 23.22 -22.16
C ASN A 143 46.54 23.25 -23.31
N ALA A 144 46.14 22.91 -24.54
CA ALA A 144 47.02 22.97 -25.70
C ALA A 144 47.47 24.41 -26.01
N GLU A 145 46.58 25.39 -25.89
CA GLU A 145 46.91 26.81 -26.05
C GLU A 145 47.90 27.29 -24.98
N ARG A 146 47.72 26.88 -23.72
CA ARG A 146 48.66 27.20 -22.63
C ARG A 146 50.06 26.59 -22.84
N GLN A 147 50.14 25.44 -23.49
CA GLN A 147 51.43 24.79 -23.80
C GLN A 147 52.17 25.47 -24.96
N LYS A 148 51.48 26.16 -25.87
CA LYS A 148 52.10 26.91 -26.97
C LYS A 148 52.73 28.24 -26.54
N GLY A 149 52.36 28.75 -25.36
CA GLY A 149 52.88 30.00 -24.79
C GLY A 149 54.00 29.80 -23.76
N LYS A 150 54.52 28.59 -23.61
CA LYS A 150 55.73 28.25 -22.84
C LYS A 150 56.85 27.87 -23.80
#